data_AF-A0A1H0MIA1-F1
#
_entry.id   AF-A0A1H0MIA1-F1
#
_cell.length_a   1.000
_cell.length_b   1.000
_cell.length_c   1.000
_cell.angle_alpha   90.00
_cell.angle_beta   90.00
_cell.angle_gamma   90.00
#
_symmetry.space_group_name_H-M   'P 1'
#
loop_
_entity.id
_entity.type
_entity.pdbx_description
1 polymer ?
#
loop_
_entity_poly.entity_id
_entity_poly.type
_entity_poly.pdbx_seq_one_letter_code
_entity_poly.pdbx_strand_id
1 'polypeptide(L)'
;MLLNQKVLKRITHLEKNHCKNCEKKKGKDSTALTRTCKACPIGQELLSLGSQLELNKVERVMAKGKDMTFSDIRFCFDSGVDPDEIKKAAGMSHGKTFKKYMNNHGYATSGRKLI
;
A
#
# COMPACT_ATOMS: atom_id res chain seq x y z
N MET A 1 -7.27 -9.84 13.66
CA MET A 1 -6.85 -9.18 12.41
C MET A 1 -8.06 -8.48 11.79
N LEU A 2 -8.16 -7.16 11.85
CA LEU A 2 -9.29 -6.42 11.28
C LEU A 2 -8.72 -5.32 10.38
N LEU A 3 -8.74 -5.51 9.05
CA LEU A 3 -8.84 -4.35 8.15
C LEU A 3 -9.96 -3.46 8.68
N ASN A 4 -9.78 -2.14 8.61
CA ASN A 4 -10.69 -1.18 9.20
C ASN A 4 -12.10 -1.38 8.60
N GLN A 5 -12.92 -2.23 9.23
CA GLN A 5 -14.15 -2.77 8.64
C GLN A 5 -15.12 -1.64 8.30
N LYS A 6 -15.04 -0.53 9.02
CA LYS A 6 -15.78 0.71 8.73
C LYS A 6 -15.42 1.27 7.36
N VAL A 7 -14.12 1.36 7.04
CA VAL A 7 -13.61 1.85 5.75
C VAL A 7 -14.00 0.90 4.61
N LEU A 8 -13.84 -0.42 4.79
CA LEU A 8 -14.26 -1.41 3.78
C LEU A 8 -15.78 -1.41 3.54
N LYS A 9 -16.59 -1.29 4.60
CA LYS A 9 -18.05 -1.16 4.48
C LYS A 9 -18.42 0.13 3.74
N ARG A 10 -17.72 1.23 4.01
CA ARG A 10 -17.93 2.52 3.31
C ARG A 10 -17.58 2.42 1.83
N ILE A 11 -16.43 1.84 1.48
CA ILE A 11 -16.03 1.59 0.08
C ILE A 11 -17.11 0.75 -0.62
N THR A 12 -17.49 -0.39 -0.03
CA THR A 12 -18.53 -1.27 -0.59
C THR A 12 -19.86 -0.54 -0.81
N HIS A 13 -20.24 0.33 0.13
CA HIS A 13 -21.47 1.12 0.04
C HIS A 13 -21.40 2.12 -1.12
N LEU A 14 -20.31 2.88 -1.24
CA LEU A 14 -20.10 3.85 -2.32
C LEU A 14 -20.06 3.16 -3.70
N GLU A 15 -19.40 2.01 -3.79
CA GLU A 15 -19.35 1.24 -5.03
C GLU A 15 -20.74 0.76 -5.47
N LYS A 16 -21.52 0.19 -4.54
CA LYS A 16 -22.85 -0.34 -4.84
C LYS A 16 -23.86 0.75 -5.19
N ASN A 17 -23.87 1.84 -4.43
CA ASN A 17 -24.91 2.85 -4.55
C ASN A 17 -24.58 3.93 -5.59
N HIS A 18 -23.30 4.16 -5.87
CA HIS A 18 -22.87 5.24 -6.74
C HIS A 18 -22.16 4.73 -8.00
N CYS A 19 -21.13 3.90 -7.86
CA CYS A 19 -20.28 3.54 -9.00
C CYS A 19 -20.90 2.49 -9.92
N LYS A 20 -21.67 1.54 -9.38
CA LYS A 20 -22.29 0.44 -10.14
C LYS A 20 -23.38 0.93 -11.11
N ASN A 21 -24.11 1.97 -10.70
CA ASN A 21 -25.18 2.59 -11.49
C ASN A 21 -24.74 3.90 -12.17
N CYS A 22 -23.44 4.20 -12.17
CA CYS A 22 -22.93 5.44 -12.74
C CYS A 22 -23.10 5.44 -14.27
N GLU A 23 -23.96 6.33 -14.78
CA GLU A 23 -24.20 6.48 -16.22
C GLU A 23 -22.95 6.91 -16.97
N LYS A 24 -22.07 7.68 -16.32
CA LYS A 24 -20.76 8.09 -16.88
C LYS A 24 -19.81 6.91 -17.13
N LYS A 25 -20.13 5.71 -16.60
CA LYS A 25 -19.38 4.47 -16.80
C LYS A 25 -19.78 3.73 -18.09
N LYS A 26 -20.97 3.98 -18.64
CA LYS A 26 -21.44 3.32 -19.87
C LYS A 26 -20.89 4.06 -21.09
N GLY A 27 -20.10 3.37 -21.91
CA GLY A 27 -19.75 3.81 -23.27
C GLY A 27 -18.56 4.76 -23.42
N LYS A 28 -17.59 4.77 -22.51
CA LYS A 28 -16.37 5.59 -22.64
C LYS A 28 -15.09 4.75 -22.60
N ASP A 29 -14.11 5.15 -23.42
CA ASP A 29 -12.76 4.60 -23.38
C ASP A 29 -12.17 4.65 -21.97
N SER A 30 -11.36 3.65 -21.64
CA SER A 30 -10.78 3.44 -20.31
C SER A 30 -10.10 4.71 -19.76
N THR A 31 -9.41 5.47 -20.61
CA THR A 31 -8.72 6.71 -20.24
C THR A 31 -9.68 7.85 -19.88
N ALA A 32 -10.78 8.01 -20.64
CA ALA A 32 -11.81 9.01 -20.37
C ALA A 32 -12.57 8.67 -19.08
N LEU A 33 -12.77 7.37 -18.83
CA LEU A 33 -13.34 6.88 -17.59
C LEU A 33 -12.44 7.18 -16.40
N THR A 34 -11.13 6.94 -16.51
CA THR A 34 -10.17 7.26 -15.44
C THR A 34 -10.18 8.75 -15.10
N ARG A 35 -10.16 9.64 -16.10
CA ARG A 35 -10.24 11.10 -15.87
C ARG A 35 -11.56 11.51 -15.20
N THR A 36 -12.67 10.96 -15.68
CA THR A 36 -14.01 11.26 -15.13
C THR A 36 -14.15 10.76 -13.69
N CYS A 37 -13.63 9.57 -13.38
CA CYS A 37 -13.63 9.03 -12.03
C CYS A 37 -12.67 9.77 -11.09
N LYS A 38 -11.51 10.23 -11.58
CA LYS A 38 -10.58 11.06 -10.79
C LYS A 38 -11.16 12.41 -10.39
N ALA A 39 -12.00 13.00 -11.24
CA ALA A 39 -12.71 14.25 -10.96
C ALA A 39 -14.05 14.05 -10.22
N CYS A 40 -14.52 12.81 -10.06
CA CYS A 40 -15.76 12.52 -9.37
C CYS A 40 -15.56 12.65 -7.84
N PRO A 41 -16.42 13.38 -7.11
CA PRO A 41 -16.32 13.50 -5.65
C PRO A 41 -16.29 12.13 -4.94
N ILE A 42 -17.11 11.18 -5.39
CA ILE A 42 -17.13 9.81 -4.86
C ILE A 42 -15.85 9.05 -5.22
N GLY A 43 -15.29 9.30 -6.41
CA GLY A 43 -14.01 8.73 -6.81
C GLY A 43 -12.86 9.26 -5.95
N GLN A 44 -12.89 10.54 -5.57
CA GLN A 44 -11.94 11.13 -4.65
C GLN A 44 -12.11 10.58 -3.22
N GLU A 45 -13.34 10.40 -2.75
CA GLU A 45 -13.61 9.76 -1.45
C GLU A 45 -13.08 8.31 -1.45
N LEU A 46 -13.31 7.54 -2.51
CA LEU A 46 -12.77 6.18 -2.66
C LEU A 46 -11.24 6.16 -2.68
N LEU A 47 -10.60 7.10 -3.38
CA LEU A 47 -9.13 7.23 -3.38
C LEU A 47 -8.59 7.54 -1.98
N SER A 48 -9.25 8.44 -1.25
CA SER A 48 -8.88 8.78 0.13
C SER A 48 -9.05 7.58 1.07
N LEU A 49 -10.20 6.89 1.01
CA LEU A 49 -10.46 5.69 1.81
C LEU A 49 -9.50 4.54 1.47
N GLY A 50 -9.15 4.36 0.19
CA GLY A 50 -8.13 3.41 -0.25
C GLY A 50 -6.74 3.75 0.29
N SER A 51 -6.34 5.02 0.22
CA SER A 51 -5.06 5.51 0.77
C SER A 51 -4.97 5.28 2.28
N GLN A 52 -6.08 5.47 3.02
CA GLN A 52 -6.14 5.14 4.44
C GLN A 52 -5.95 3.64 4.72
N LEU A 53 -6.46 2.76 3.86
CA LEU A 53 -6.22 1.32 4.00
C LEU A 53 -4.76 0.94 3.72
N GLU A 54 -4.12 1.60 2.76
CA GLU A 54 -2.70 1.39 2.45
C GLU A 54 -1.77 1.87 3.57
N LEU A 55 -1.99 3.08 4.11
CA LEU A 55 -1.25 3.59 5.26
C LEU A 55 -1.39 2.67 6.48
N ASN A 56 -2.63 2.24 6.77
CA ASN A 56 -2.88 1.26 7.82
C ASN A 56 -2.15 -0.08 7.58
N LYS A 57 -1.94 -0.48 6.32
CA LYS A 57 -1.22 -1.72 6.00
C LYS A 57 0.26 -1.56 6.27
N VAL A 58 0.87 -0.43 5.88
CA VAL A 58 2.28 -0.13 6.18
C VAL A 58 2.52 -0.11 7.68
N GLU A 59 1.70 0.59 8.46
CA GLU A 59 1.80 0.65 9.92
C GLU A 59 1.71 -0.74 10.56
N ARG A 60 0.79 -1.59 10.08
CA ARG A 60 0.66 -2.97 10.58
C ARG A 60 1.86 -3.83 10.27
N VAL A 61 2.43 -3.67 9.07
CA VAL A 61 3.62 -4.41 8.67
C VAL A 61 4.80 -3.96 9.52
N MET A 62 4.98 -2.65 9.72
CA MET A 62 6.01 -2.09 10.59
C MET A 62 5.82 -2.51 12.06
N ALA A 63 4.58 -2.65 12.53
CA ALA A 63 4.26 -3.11 13.89
C ALA A 63 4.63 -4.58 14.15
N LYS A 64 4.87 -5.39 13.11
CA LYS A 64 5.41 -6.76 13.28
C LYS A 64 6.83 -6.74 13.85
N GLY A 65 7.56 -5.64 13.66
CA GLY A 65 8.92 -5.49 14.18
C GLY A 65 9.87 -6.60 13.72
N LYS A 66 10.46 -7.34 14.66
CA LYS A 66 11.39 -8.45 14.37
C LYS A 66 10.74 -9.63 13.63
N ASP A 67 9.41 -9.75 13.67
CA ASP A 67 8.66 -10.80 12.98
C ASP A 67 8.35 -10.44 11.52
N MET A 68 8.88 -9.31 11.02
CA MET A 68 8.76 -8.94 9.61
C MET A 68 9.44 -9.99 8.72
N THR A 69 8.70 -10.43 7.70
CA THR A 69 9.23 -11.30 6.64
C THR A 69 9.94 -10.48 5.55
N PHE A 70 10.65 -11.16 4.64
CA PHE A 70 11.26 -10.47 3.49
C PHE A 70 10.21 -9.78 2.59
N SER A 71 9.05 -10.40 2.39
CA SER A 71 7.95 -9.81 1.61
C SER A 71 7.35 -8.59 2.31
N ASP A 72 7.30 -8.58 3.64
CA ASP A 72 6.92 -7.42 4.44
C ASP A 72 7.91 -6.25 4.25
N ILE A 73 9.21 -6.52 4.35
CA ILE A 73 10.27 -5.53 4.10
C ILE A 73 10.17 -4.96 2.68
N ARG A 74 9.97 -5.82 1.68
CA ARG A 74 9.80 -5.40 0.29
C ARG A 74 8.56 -4.53 0.10
N PHE A 75 7.44 -4.90 0.72
CA PHE A 75 6.22 -4.11 0.68
C PHE A 75 6.44 -2.69 1.25
N CYS A 76 7.22 -2.55 2.32
CA CYS A 76 7.57 -1.23 2.87
C CYS A 76 8.42 -0.40 1.89
N PHE A 77 9.38 -1.01 1.19
CA PHE A 77 10.14 -0.32 0.14
C PHE A 77 9.26 0.12 -1.04
N ASP A 78 8.37 -0.77 -1.52
CA ASP A 78 7.44 -0.45 -2.61
C ASP A 78 6.43 0.64 -2.20
N SER A 79 6.17 0.77 -0.90
CA SER A 79 5.32 1.82 -0.32
C SER A 79 6.06 3.12 -0.02
N GLY A 80 7.37 3.20 -0.32
CA GLY A 80 8.18 4.40 -0.14
C GLY A 80 8.62 4.69 1.30
N VAL A 81 8.58 3.69 2.19
CA VAL A 81 9.05 3.85 3.58
C VAL A 81 10.57 3.98 3.59
N ASP A 82 11.08 4.83 4.49
CA ASP A 82 12.50 5.07 4.62
C ASP A 82 13.26 3.78 5.03
N PRO A 83 14.40 3.45 4.37
CA PRO A 83 15.15 2.24 4.68
C PRO A 83 15.62 2.14 6.13
N ASP A 84 15.95 3.25 6.79
CA ASP A 84 16.41 3.25 8.19
C ASP A 84 15.25 3.00 9.15
N GLU A 85 14.04 3.46 8.84
CA GLU A 85 12.83 3.10 9.59
C GLU A 85 12.55 1.60 9.49
N ILE A 86 12.60 1.03 8.28
CA ILE A 86 12.39 -0.41 8.06
C ILE A 86 13.42 -1.22 8.84
N LYS A 87 14.70 -0.83 8.74
CA LYS A 87 15.81 -1.47 9.45
C LYS A 87 15.62 -1.44 10.97
N LYS A 88 15.17 -0.30 11.51
CA LYS A 88 14.89 -0.11 12.93
C LYS A 88 13.71 -0.97 13.38
N ALA A 89 12.61 -0.98 12.61
CA ALA A 89 11.43 -1.79 12.89
C ALA A 89 11.77 -3.29 12.88
N ALA A 90 12.49 -3.76 11.87
CA ALA A 90 12.95 -5.15 11.75
C ALA A 90 13.95 -5.58 12.84
N GLY A 91 14.35 -4.67 13.73
CA GLY A 91 15.36 -4.94 14.77
C GLY A 91 16.75 -5.22 14.22
N MET A 92 17.03 -4.75 12.99
CA MET A 92 18.30 -4.94 12.29
C MET A 92 19.17 -3.68 12.31
N SER A 93 18.95 -2.82 13.30
CA SER A 93 19.62 -1.51 13.50
C SER A 93 21.15 -1.62 13.53
N HIS A 94 21.68 -2.73 14.03
CA HIS A 94 23.12 -2.95 14.19
C HIS A 94 23.79 -3.44 12.90
N GLY A 95 24.70 -2.63 12.36
CA GLY A 95 25.77 -3.03 11.43
C GLY A 95 25.34 -3.68 10.10
N LYS A 96 26.16 -4.65 9.65
CA LYS A 96 26.08 -5.37 8.36
C LYS A 96 24.89 -6.34 8.26
N THR A 97 24.12 -6.53 9.33
CA THR A 97 23.05 -7.54 9.42
C THR A 97 21.95 -7.31 8.38
N PHE A 98 21.46 -6.08 8.27
CA PHE A 98 20.44 -5.73 7.28
C PHE A 98 20.96 -5.86 5.85
N LYS A 99 22.18 -5.39 5.59
CA LYS A 99 22.84 -5.53 4.28
C LYS A 99 23.02 -7.00 3.88
N LYS A 100 23.50 -7.84 4.81
CA LYS A 100 23.66 -9.28 4.56
C LYS A 100 22.32 -9.96 4.29
N TYR A 101 21.30 -9.64 5.08
CA TYR A 101 19.94 -10.16 4.88
C TYR A 101 19.41 -9.80 3.49
N MET A 102 19.43 -8.52 3.12
CA MET A 102 18.95 -8.06 1.80
C MET A 102 19.75 -8.69 0.65
N ASN A 103 21.09 -8.73 0.76
CA ASN A 103 21.94 -9.33 -0.25
C ASN A 103 21.66 -10.83 -0.44
N ASN A 104 21.42 -11.58 0.65
CA ASN A 104 21.04 -13.00 0.57
C ASN A 104 19.72 -13.22 -0.19
N HIS A 105 18.86 -12.21 -0.22
CA HIS A 105 17.62 -12.21 -1.01
C HIS A 105 17.80 -11.61 -2.42
N GLY A 106 19.00 -11.16 -2.78
CA GLY A 106 19.30 -10.54 -4.08
C GLY A 106 18.90 -9.07 -4.17
N TYR A 107 18.88 -8.33 -3.06
CA TYR A 107 18.50 -6.92 -3.02
C TYR A 107 19.54 -6.07 -2.28
N ALA A 108 19.67 -4.82 -2.71
CA ALA A 108 20.40 -3.78 -2.00
C ALA A 108 19.59 -3.29 -0.79
N THR A 109 20.24 -2.59 0.14
CA THR A 109 19.58 -1.96 1.30
C THR A 109 18.61 -0.84 0.92
N SER A 110 18.61 -0.41 -0.34
CA SER A 110 17.64 0.54 -0.92
C SER A 110 16.39 -0.14 -1.49
N GLY A 111 16.25 -1.45 -1.34
CA GLY A 111 15.13 -2.22 -1.91
C GLY A 111 15.25 -2.52 -3.41
N ARG A 112 16.35 -2.09 -4.06
CA ARG A 112 16.60 -2.40 -5.48
C ARG A 112 17.18 -3.81 -5.64
N LYS A 113 16.76 -4.53 -6.67
CA LYS A 113 17.33 -5.85 -6.99
C LYS A 113 18.79 -5.70 -7.40
N LEU A 114 19.65 -6.57 -6.89
CA LEU A 114 21.04 -6.70 -7.32
C LEU A 114 21.03 -7.44 -8.67
N ILE A 115 21.60 -6.80 -9.69
CA ILE A 115 21.79 -7.36 -11.04
C ILE A 115 22.99 -8.29 -11.00
#